data_AF-A0A7W4C6E0-F1
#
_entry.id   AF-A0A7W4C6E0-F1
#
_cell.length_a   1.000
_cell.length_b   1.000
_cell.length_c   1.000
_cell.angle_alpha   90.00
_cell.angle_beta   90.00
_cell.angle_gamma   90.00
#
_symmetry.space_group_name_H-M   'P 1'
#
loop_
_entity.id
_entity.type
_entity.pdbx_description
1 polymer ?
#
loop_
_entity_poly.entity_id
_entity_poly.type
_entity_poly.pdbx_seq_one_letter_code
_entity_poly.pdbx_strand_id
1 'polypeptide(L)' 'MNMLKSENTLLALEAALGRIIQGKPKRIPTHRKLSVRSVEEEANLGNGSGYYYPDFVEK' A
#
# COMPACT_ATOMS: atom_id res chain seq x y z
N MET A 1 -11.34 -3.60 20.23
CA MET A 1 -10.53 -3.95 19.05
C MET A 1 -11.19 -3.33 17.83
N ASN A 2 -10.60 -2.30 17.21
CA ASN A 2 -11.22 -1.54 16.12
C ASN A 2 -10.99 -2.24 14.76
N MET A 3 -11.85 -3.21 14.45
CA MET A 3 -11.85 -3.98 13.20
C MET A 3 -12.02 -3.10 11.94
N LEU A 4 -12.67 -1.94 12.08
CA LEU A 4 -12.89 -0.95 11.01
C LEU A 4 -11.60 -0.23 10.53
N LYS A 5 -10.56 -0.14 11.38
CA LYS A 5 -9.28 0.49 10.96
C LYS A 5 -8.44 -0.44 10.08
N SER A 6 -8.49 -1.74 10.36
CA SER A 6 -7.72 -2.76 9.65
C SER A 6 -8.23 -2.99 8.22
N GLU A 7 -9.55 -3.04 7.99
CA GLU A 7 -10.10 -3.25 6.64
C GLU A 7 -9.81 -2.06 5.71
N ASN A 8 -9.95 -0.84 6.22
CA ASN A 8 -9.64 0.38 5.45
C ASN A 8 -8.15 0.48 5.06
N THR A 9 -7.27 -0.07 5.90
CA THR A 9 -5.82 -0.04 5.64
C THR A 9 -5.45 -1.02 4.53
N LEU A 10 -5.98 -2.25 4.55
CA LEU A 10 -5.75 -3.23 3.48
C LEU A 10 -6.28 -2.72 2.14
N LEU A 11 -7.50 -2.19 2.12
CA LEU A 11 -8.10 -1.64 0.90
C LEU A 11 -7.25 -0.49 0.32
N ALA A 12 -6.68 0.36 1.18
CA ALA A 12 -5.80 1.44 0.76
C ALA A 12 -4.48 0.93 0.16
N LEU A 13 -3.88 -0.11 0.76
CA LEU A 13 -2.67 -0.78 0.24
C LEU A 13 -2.93 -1.44 -1.12
N GLU A 14 -4.03 -2.18 -1.28
CA GLU A 14 -4.38 -2.82 -2.55
C GLU A 14 -4.65 -1.79 -3.66
N ALA A 15 -5.39 -0.72 -3.33
CA ALA A 15 -5.65 0.35 -4.29
C ALA A 15 -4.35 1.08 -4.69
N ALA A 16 -3.41 1.27 -3.76
CA ALA A 16 -2.10 1.84 -4.03
C ALA A 16 -1.26 0.93 -4.92
N LEU A 17 -1.21 -0.37 -4.61
CA LEU A 17 -0.52 -1.37 -5.43
C LEU A 17 -1.04 -1.38 -6.86
N GLY A 18 -2.37 -1.39 -7.04
CA GLY A 18 -2.99 -1.36 -8.37
C GLY A 18 -2.57 -0.14 -9.18
N ARG A 19 -2.48 1.05 -8.57
CA ARG A 19 -2.03 2.27 -9.23
C ARG A 19 -0.57 2.21 -9.65
N ILE A 20 0.30 1.65 -8.80
CA ILE A 20 1.73 1.49 -9.10
C ILE A 20 1.93 0.53 -10.28
N ILE A 21 1.26 -0.63 -10.27
CA ILE A 21 1.33 -1.63 -11.35
C ILE A 21 0.82 -1.05 -12.68
N GLN A 22 -0.23 -0.22 -12.64
CA GLN A 22 -0.75 0.47 -13.82
C GLN A 22 0.11 1.65 -14.29
N GLY A 23 1.19 2.00 -13.59
CA GLY A 23 2.04 3.14 -13.91
C GLY A 23 1.36 4.50 -13.66
N LYS A 24 0.32 4.54 -12.81
CA LYS A 24 -0.46 5.75 -12.48
C LYS A 24 -0.50 6.04 -10.97
N PRO A 25 0.64 6.03 -10.24
CA PRO A 25 0.68 6.46 -8.85
C PRO A 25 0.23 7.92 -8.71
N LYS A 26 -0.37 8.24 -7.55
CA LYS A 26 -0.88 9.58 -7.23
C LYS A 26 0.03 10.36 -6.29
N ARG A 27 0.79 9.68 -5.43
CA ARG A 27 1.60 10.28 -4.35
C ARG A 27 3.09 10.00 -4.49
N ILE A 28 3.47 8.93 -5.19
CA ILE A 28 4.87 8.63 -5.50
C ILE A 28 5.19 8.86 -6.98
N PRO A 29 6.47 9.07 -7.35
CA PRO A 29 6.87 9.15 -8.76
C PRO A 29 6.60 7.85 -9.53
N THR A 30 6.24 7.98 -10.82
CA THR A 30 5.96 6.85 -11.74
C THR A 30 7.14 5.90 -11.95
N HIS A 31 8.37 6.39 -11.78
CA HIS A 31 9.60 5.61 -11.93
C HIS A 31 10.04 4.93 -10.61
N ARG A 32 9.28 5.07 -9.52
CA ARG A 32 9.59 4.43 -8.24
C ARG A 32 9.47 2.92 -8.39
N LYS A 33 10.46 2.18 -7.86
CA LYS A 33 10.42 0.71 -7.83
C LYS A 33 9.31 0.23 -6.89
N LEU A 34 8.61 -0.84 -7.28
CA LEU A 34 7.63 -1.50 -6.45
C LEU A 34 8.31 -2.11 -5.22
N SER A 35 7.82 -1.74 -4.04
CA SER A 35 8.23 -2.21 -2.71
C SER A 35 7.10 -1.97 -1.70
N VAL A 36 7.10 -2.68 -0.57
CA VAL A 36 6.12 -2.44 0.52
C VAL A 36 6.07 -0.96 0.88
N ARG A 37 7.25 -0.34 1.05
CA ARG A 37 7.37 1.08 1.36
C ARG A 37 6.76 1.99 0.29
N SER A 38 6.96 1.70 -1.00
CA SER A 38 6.35 2.51 -2.06
C SER A 38 4.83 2.39 -2.07
N VAL A 39 4.29 1.21 -1.73
CA VAL A 39 2.84 1.02 -1.57
C VAL A 39 2.32 1.80 -0.36
N GLU A 40 2.98 1.74 0.79
CA GLU A 40 2.61 2.49 2.00
C GLU A 40 2.60 4.01 1.74
N GLU A 41 3.66 4.53 1.11
CA GLU A 41 3.77 5.94 0.71
C GLU A 41 2.63 6.33 -0.26
N GLU A 42 2.33 5.48 -1.25
CA GLU A 42 1.24 5.70 -2.21
C GLU A 42 -0.16 5.58 -1.59
N ALA A 43 -0.31 4.74 -0.56
CA ALA A 43 -1.52 4.58 0.24
C ALA A 43 -1.71 5.70 1.27
N ASN A 44 -0.72 6.59 1.44
CA ASN A 44 -0.69 7.63 2.48
C ASN A 44 -0.72 7.04 3.90
N LEU A 45 -0.04 5.92 4.08
CA LEU A 45 0.08 5.22 5.35
C LEU A 45 1.48 5.43 5.96
N GLY A 46 1.57 5.32 7.29
CA GLY A 46 2.85 5.39 7.98
C GLY A 46 3.71 4.16 7.69
N ASN A 47 5.04 4.32 7.76
CA ASN A 47 6.00 3.21 7.66
C ASN A 47 5.63 2.09 8.65
N GLY A 48 5.41 0.88 8.16
CA GLY A 48 5.06 -0.27 9.01
C GLY A 48 3.63 -0.80 8.81
N SER A 49 2.78 -0.06 8.10
CA SER A 49 1.37 -0.42 7.91
C SER A 49 1.18 -1.69 7.06
N GLY A 50 2.09 -1.98 6.14
CA GLY A 50 2.06 -3.18 5.30
C GLY A 50 2.49 -4.46 6.03
N TYR A 51 3.28 -4.36 7.11
CA TYR A 51 3.78 -5.53 7.85
C TYR A 51 2.69 -6.28 8.61
N TYR A 52 1.54 -5.65 8.83
CA TYR A 52 0.37 -6.30 9.44
C TYR A 52 -0.42 -7.17 8.46
N TYR A 53 -0.02 -7.23 7.18
CA TYR A 53 -0.68 -7.97 6.11
C TYR A 53 0.32 -8.87 5.38
N PRO A 54 0.77 -9.98 6.01
CA PRO A 54 1.78 -10.86 5.42
C PRO A 54 1.32 -11.41 4.05
N ASP A 55 0.04 -11.75 3.90
CA ASP A 55 -0.53 -12.20 2.61
C ASP A 55 -0.41 -11.16 1.49
N PHE A 56 -0.31 -9.88 1.82
CA PHE A 56 -0.09 -8.80 0.87
C PHE A 56 1.39 -8.67 0.49
N VAL A 57 2.31 -8.95 1.42
CA VAL A 57 3.76 -8.82 1.23
C VAL A 57 4.36 -10.03 0.50
N GLU A 58 3.80 -11.23 0.70
CA GLU A 58 4.26 -12.48 0.08
C GLU A 58 3.76 -12.71 -1.36
N LYS A 59 3.05 -11.74 -1.96
CA LYS A 59 2.42 -11.82 -3.28
C LYS A 59 3.29 -11.24 -4.39
#